data_AF-A0A538EYT8-F1
#
_entry.id   AF-A0A538EYT8-F1
#
_cell.length_a   1.000
_cell.length_b   1.000
_cell.length_c   1.000
_cell.angle_alpha   90.00
_cell.angle_beta   90.00
_cell.angle_gamma   90.00
#
_symmetry.space_group_name_H-M   'P 1'
#
loop_
_entity.id
_entity.type
_entity.pdbx_description
1 polymer ?
#
loop_
_entity_poly.entity_id
_entity_poly.type
_entity_poly.pdbx_seq_one_letter_code
_entity_poly.pdbx_strand_id
1 'polypeptide(L)'
;MPALTNSLRREYTLLYKSCLVRPARRTVIDRIARGLAASRARYEKVASAVGMPWYVVAVIHSMEAGGDFTRHLHNGDPLTARTTHVPAGRPRAGKPPFTWEASAIDALTYQGFGNWKDWSVPGTLYKLEGYNGFGYRDHHPQVLSPYLWSFSNHYARGKYVADGRFSRAAVSQQCGAAVLLKRLQEGGRAAVAEGPRVLQLANPHMTGDDIGAAQRLLLKNKYGSFDPGGTDGEFGDLTAGAVRRAKWELGYPPSAVNGSFGPQVGALLSGKKTLPAAFKKRRAQRLKQAGPEKTVRKRIVNWALWGVKNSNRIGYTRDGTVRLSAMKTPGALPLATDCSGFATFCYAWAGAPNPNWPGAYDPRAGGYTGTMLDHCRRIPKTAAQPGDLVVWTPPSRGQHVAVVVAGGADPMLVSHGDDTGPKRLRFSAEDASQRRRGHGTAVWLTAF
;
A
#
# COMPACT_ATOMS: atom_id res chain seq x y z
N MET A 1 -18.18 -17.90 -6.24
CA MET A 1 -17.13 -17.48 -7.19
C MET A 1 -15.78 -17.65 -6.52
N PRO A 2 -14.79 -18.26 -7.17
CA PRO A 2 -13.43 -18.37 -6.63
C PRO A 2 -12.89 -16.97 -6.35
N ALA A 3 -12.34 -16.71 -5.16
CA ALA A 3 -11.73 -15.42 -4.87
C ALA A 3 -10.51 -15.18 -5.79
N LEU A 4 -10.23 -13.92 -6.13
CA LEU A 4 -9.02 -13.56 -6.87
C LEU A 4 -7.77 -13.66 -5.97
N THR A 5 -7.28 -14.88 -5.79
CA THR A 5 -6.11 -15.22 -4.96
C THR A 5 -4.81 -14.72 -5.59
N ASN A 6 -3.73 -14.69 -4.80
CA ASN A 6 -2.39 -14.33 -5.29
C ASN A 6 -1.89 -15.29 -6.38
N SER A 7 -2.19 -16.59 -6.26
CA SER A 7 -1.85 -17.58 -7.28
C SER A 7 -2.56 -17.27 -8.60
N LEU A 8 -3.87 -17.04 -8.54
CA LEU A 8 -4.68 -16.73 -9.72
C LEU A 8 -4.28 -15.39 -10.37
N ARG A 9 -3.87 -14.39 -9.58
CA ARG A 9 -3.31 -13.13 -10.10
C ARG A 9 -2.02 -13.37 -10.88
N ARG A 10 -1.12 -14.22 -10.38
CA ARG A 10 0.15 -14.56 -11.05
C ARG A 10 -0.13 -15.29 -12.36
N GLU A 11 -1.05 -16.25 -12.34
CA GLU A 11 -1.50 -16.98 -13.53
C GLU A 11 -2.03 -16.02 -14.61
N TYR A 12 -3.00 -15.17 -14.29
CA TYR A 12 -3.53 -14.19 -15.26
C TYR A 12 -2.46 -13.24 -15.79
N THR A 13 -1.57 -12.78 -14.92
CA THR A 13 -0.46 -11.89 -15.32
C THR A 13 0.47 -12.60 -16.30
N LEU A 14 0.85 -13.85 -16.00
CA LEU A 14 1.71 -14.67 -16.85
C LEU A 14 1.06 -14.92 -18.22
N LEU A 15 -0.21 -15.35 -18.23
CA LEU A 15 -0.96 -15.62 -19.46
C LEU A 15 -1.12 -14.34 -20.30
N TYR A 16 -1.40 -13.20 -19.69
CA TYR A 16 -1.52 -11.95 -20.45
C TYR A 16 -0.20 -11.51 -21.07
N LYS A 17 0.91 -11.63 -20.32
CA LYS A 17 2.25 -11.31 -20.82
C LYS A 17 2.69 -12.26 -21.93
N SER A 18 2.47 -13.55 -21.76
CA SER A 18 2.84 -14.59 -22.75
C SER A 18 1.81 -14.80 -23.86
N CYS A 19 0.71 -14.05 -23.86
CA CYS A 19 -0.31 -14.09 -24.92
C CYS A 19 0.24 -13.55 -26.24
N LEU A 20 0.39 -14.44 -27.22
CA LEU A 20 0.78 -14.14 -28.59
C LEU A 20 -0.44 -14.29 -29.50
N VAL A 21 -0.76 -13.22 -30.22
CA VAL A 21 -1.84 -13.23 -31.22
C VAL A 21 -1.44 -14.06 -32.42
N ARG A 22 -2.30 -15.00 -32.84
CA ARG A 22 -2.07 -15.79 -34.05
C ARG A 22 -2.00 -14.88 -35.28
N PRO A 23 -0.93 -14.93 -36.10
CA PRO A 23 -0.78 -14.03 -37.25
C PRO A 23 -1.99 -14.01 -38.19
N ALA A 24 -2.56 -15.18 -38.51
CA ALA A 24 -3.73 -15.32 -39.37
C ALA A 24 -5.00 -14.62 -38.85
N ARG A 25 -5.07 -14.29 -37.55
CA ARG A 25 -6.23 -13.60 -36.94
C ARG A 25 -6.00 -12.10 -36.77
N ARG A 26 -4.78 -11.59 -36.98
CA ARG A 26 -4.39 -10.19 -36.70
C ARG A 26 -5.31 -9.18 -37.41
N THR A 27 -5.59 -9.35 -38.70
CA THR A 27 -6.43 -8.43 -39.48
C THR A 27 -7.84 -8.28 -38.90
N VAL A 28 -8.44 -9.39 -38.46
CA VAL A 28 -9.78 -9.40 -37.85
C VAL A 28 -9.76 -8.69 -36.50
N ILE A 29 -8.77 -8.97 -35.66
CA ILE A 29 -8.62 -8.37 -34.34
C ILE A 29 -8.40 -6.85 -34.47
N ASP A 30 -7.58 -6.42 -35.42
CA ASP A 30 -7.29 -5.00 -35.68
C ASP A 30 -8.54 -4.23 -36.13
N ARG A 31 -9.39 -4.87 -36.94
CA ARG A 31 -10.67 -4.30 -37.35
C ARG A 31 -11.59 -4.10 -36.15
N ILE A 32 -11.74 -5.13 -35.31
CA ILE A 32 -12.57 -5.06 -34.10
C ILE A 32 -12.05 -3.97 -33.15
N ALA A 33 -10.75 -4.00 -32.83
CA ALA A 33 -10.13 -3.04 -31.92
C ALA A 33 -10.28 -1.58 -32.42
N ARG A 34 -10.18 -1.34 -33.73
CA ARG A 34 -10.45 -0.01 -34.32
C ARG A 34 -11.90 0.40 -34.17
N GLY A 35 -12.86 -0.48 -34.47
CA GLY A 35 -14.29 -0.19 -34.32
C GLY A 35 -14.68 0.15 -32.87
N LEU A 36 -14.15 -0.62 -31.91
CA LEU A 36 -14.35 -0.34 -30.49
C LEU A 36 -13.76 1.01 -30.08
N ALA A 37 -12.53 1.31 -30.50
CA ALA A 37 -11.90 2.59 -30.20
C ALA A 37 -12.62 3.78 -30.86
N ALA A 38 -13.18 3.61 -32.06
CA ALA A 38 -13.97 4.64 -32.73
C ALA A 38 -15.26 4.99 -31.96
N SER A 39 -15.83 4.02 -31.23
CA SER A 39 -17.03 4.21 -30.41
C SER A 39 -16.74 4.57 -28.95
N ARG A 40 -15.50 4.95 -28.63
CA ARG A 40 -15.01 5.20 -27.27
C ARG A 40 -15.91 6.12 -26.44
N ALA A 41 -16.41 7.21 -27.02
CA ALA A 41 -17.24 8.18 -26.29
C ALA A 41 -18.51 7.55 -25.69
N ARG A 42 -19.12 6.57 -26.38
CA ARG A 42 -20.29 5.85 -25.86
C ARG A 42 -19.92 4.93 -24.70
N TYR A 43 -18.79 4.22 -24.84
CA TYR A 43 -18.26 3.38 -23.77
C TYR A 43 -17.88 4.18 -22.53
N GLU A 44 -17.30 5.37 -22.69
CA GLU A 44 -16.93 6.26 -21.59
C GLU A 44 -18.13 6.76 -20.79
N LYS A 45 -19.29 7.01 -21.42
CA LYS A 45 -20.53 7.36 -20.71
C LYS A 45 -20.96 6.25 -19.75
N VAL A 46 -21.00 5.01 -20.22
CA VAL A 46 -21.36 3.83 -19.41
C VAL A 46 -20.30 3.59 -18.32
N ALA A 47 -19.03 3.60 -18.70
CA ALA A 47 -17.90 3.40 -17.79
C ALA A 47 -17.91 4.42 -16.65
N SER A 48 -18.20 5.69 -16.93
CA SER A 48 -18.29 6.74 -15.92
C SER A 48 -19.45 6.52 -14.96
N ALA A 49 -20.61 6.10 -15.46
CA ALA A 49 -21.78 5.80 -14.64
C ALA A 49 -21.58 4.60 -13.70
N VAL A 50 -20.82 3.58 -14.14
CA VAL A 50 -20.55 2.36 -13.36
C VAL A 50 -19.29 2.46 -12.51
N GLY A 51 -18.33 3.32 -12.88
CA GLY A 51 -17.04 3.47 -12.19
C GLY A 51 -15.98 2.44 -12.61
N MET A 52 -15.87 2.18 -13.92
CA MET A 52 -14.93 1.23 -14.52
C MET A 52 -14.26 1.79 -15.78
N PRO A 53 -13.21 1.16 -16.35
CA PRO A 53 -12.60 1.65 -17.57
C PRO A 53 -13.45 1.38 -18.81
N TRP A 54 -13.50 2.34 -19.74
CA TRP A 54 -14.28 2.24 -20.98
C TRP A 54 -13.90 1.02 -21.83
N TYR A 55 -12.62 0.65 -21.84
CA TYR A 55 -12.13 -0.47 -22.66
C TYR A 55 -12.68 -1.81 -22.15
N VAL A 56 -13.02 -1.93 -20.86
CA VAL A 56 -13.65 -3.14 -20.32
C VAL A 56 -15.09 -3.24 -20.81
N VAL A 57 -15.83 -2.13 -20.83
CA VAL A 57 -17.19 -2.07 -21.41
C VAL A 57 -17.16 -2.44 -22.89
N ALA A 58 -16.20 -1.88 -23.64
CA ALA A 58 -16.05 -2.14 -25.07
C ALA A 58 -15.76 -3.60 -25.38
N VAL A 59 -14.88 -4.23 -24.59
CA VAL A 59 -14.55 -5.65 -24.75
C VAL A 59 -15.76 -6.53 -24.41
N ILE A 60 -16.47 -6.28 -23.31
CA ILE A 60 -17.72 -7.00 -22.99
C ILE A 60 -18.73 -6.82 -24.12
N HIS A 61 -18.92 -5.61 -24.64
CA HIS A 61 -19.84 -5.37 -25.76
C HIS A 61 -19.49 -6.17 -27.01
N SER A 62 -18.20 -6.30 -27.32
CA SER A 62 -17.74 -7.17 -28.41
C SER A 62 -18.02 -8.65 -28.14
N MET A 63 -17.97 -9.09 -26.89
CA MET A 63 -18.20 -10.48 -26.51
C MET A 63 -19.69 -10.85 -26.51
N GLU A 64 -20.54 -9.96 -26.03
CA GLU A 64 -21.97 -10.25 -25.83
C GLU A 64 -22.83 -9.91 -27.05
N ALA A 65 -22.43 -8.91 -27.86
CA ALA A 65 -23.24 -8.43 -28.98
C ALA A 65 -22.43 -8.10 -30.24
N GLY A 66 -21.14 -8.48 -30.31
CA GLY A 66 -20.30 -8.20 -31.48
C GLY A 66 -20.07 -6.70 -31.75
N GLY A 67 -20.37 -5.82 -30.79
CA GLY A 67 -20.35 -4.37 -30.98
C GLY A 67 -21.65 -3.76 -31.55
N ASP A 68 -22.75 -4.52 -31.62
CA ASP A 68 -24.04 -4.06 -32.11
C ASP A 68 -24.81 -3.22 -31.07
N PHE A 69 -24.82 -1.90 -31.29
CA PHE A 69 -25.51 -0.94 -30.42
C PHE A 69 -27.04 -1.00 -30.47
N THR A 70 -27.64 -1.89 -31.26
CA THR A 70 -29.09 -2.13 -31.29
C THR A 70 -29.53 -3.25 -30.34
N ARG A 71 -28.58 -3.88 -29.63
CA ARG A 71 -28.80 -5.03 -28.75
C ARG A 71 -28.44 -4.75 -27.29
N HIS A 72 -29.10 -5.47 -26.38
CA HIS A 72 -28.84 -5.48 -24.96
C HIS A 72 -27.46 -6.06 -24.65
N LEU A 73 -26.67 -5.37 -23.82
CA LEU A 73 -25.38 -5.87 -23.34
C LEU A 73 -25.50 -7.12 -22.45
N HIS A 74 -26.70 -7.38 -21.91
CA HIS A 74 -26.97 -8.55 -21.07
C HIS A 74 -26.69 -9.87 -21.79
N ASN A 75 -27.26 -10.02 -22.99
CA ASN A 75 -27.37 -11.31 -23.68
C ASN A 75 -27.59 -11.18 -25.20
N GLY A 76 -27.56 -9.97 -25.76
CA GLY A 76 -27.70 -9.74 -27.20
C GLY A 76 -29.15 -9.65 -27.73
N ASP A 77 -30.17 -9.62 -26.87
CA ASP A 77 -31.57 -9.38 -27.27
C ASP A 77 -31.77 -7.97 -27.87
N PRO A 78 -32.74 -7.72 -28.78
CA PRO A 78 -32.99 -6.38 -29.32
C PRO A 78 -33.44 -5.36 -28.27
N LEU A 79 -32.95 -4.11 -28.37
CA LEU A 79 -33.31 -3.01 -27.45
C LEU A 79 -34.78 -2.55 -27.55
N THR A 80 -35.54 -3.07 -28.53
CA THR A 80 -36.96 -2.74 -28.77
C THR A 80 -37.91 -3.39 -27.78
N ALA A 81 -37.42 -4.30 -26.93
CA ALA A 81 -38.19 -4.94 -25.89
C ALA A 81 -37.34 -5.08 -24.61
N ARG A 82 -37.84 -5.77 -23.60
CA ARG A 82 -37.02 -6.25 -22.49
C ARG A 82 -36.38 -7.57 -22.88
N THR A 83 -35.28 -7.94 -22.23
CA THR A 83 -34.62 -9.23 -22.45
C THR A 83 -35.59 -10.39 -22.21
N THR A 84 -35.61 -11.34 -23.13
CA THR A 84 -36.34 -12.62 -23.00
C THR A 84 -35.39 -13.73 -22.59
N HIS A 85 -34.15 -13.69 -23.08
CA HIS A 85 -33.10 -14.59 -22.63
C HIS A 85 -32.61 -14.19 -21.23
N VAL A 86 -31.95 -15.13 -20.54
CA VAL A 86 -31.44 -14.89 -19.18
C VAL A 86 -30.32 -13.83 -19.24
N PRO A 87 -30.33 -12.82 -18.33
CA PRO A 87 -31.35 -12.51 -17.35
C PRO A 87 -32.60 -11.86 -17.98
N ALA A 88 -33.78 -12.47 -17.81
CA ALA A 88 -35.02 -11.98 -18.41
C ALA A 88 -35.58 -10.73 -17.73
N GLY A 89 -36.37 -9.95 -18.46
CA GLY A 89 -37.11 -8.77 -17.96
C GLY A 89 -36.28 -7.50 -17.74
N ARG A 90 -35.05 -7.44 -18.29
CA ARG A 90 -34.13 -6.30 -18.15
C ARG A 90 -34.19 -5.35 -19.35
N PRO A 91 -33.85 -4.06 -19.18
CA PRO A 91 -33.61 -3.31 -17.94
C PRO A 91 -34.88 -3.11 -17.11
N ARG A 92 -34.84 -3.15 -15.78
CA ARG A 92 -36.06 -3.05 -14.95
C ARG A 92 -36.75 -1.69 -15.07
N ALA A 93 -35.99 -0.61 -15.03
CA ALA A 93 -36.52 0.75 -15.13
C ALA A 93 -36.67 1.20 -16.59
N GLY A 94 -37.65 2.08 -16.84
CA GLY A 94 -37.91 2.67 -18.17
C GLY A 94 -38.87 1.85 -19.06
N LYS A 95 -39.08 2.35 -20.28
CA LYS A 95 -39.91 1.72 -21.33
C LYS A 95 -39.08 1.56 -22.62
N PRO A 96 -39.24 0.45 -23.37
CA PRO A 96 -38.58 0.30 -24.66
C PRO A 96 -39.14 1.26 -25.73
N PRO A 97 -38.40 1.52 -26.83
CA PRO A 97 -37.05 1.06 -27.07
C PRO A 97 -36.03 1.71 -26.13
N PHE A 98 -35.11 0.91 -25.59
CA PHE A 98 -34.10 1.39 -24.66
C PHE A 98 -32.91 1.99 -25.41
N THR A 99 -32.28 3.02 -24.84
CA THR A 99 -30.93 3.38 -25.28
C THR A 99 -29.95 2.28 -24.89
N TRP A 100 -28.93 2.07 -25.72
CA TRP A 100 -27.88 1.10 -25.41
C TRP A 100 -27.18 1.43 -24.09
N GLU A 101 -26.90 2.70 -23.83
CA GLU A 101 -26.25 3.18 -22.61
C GLU A 101 -27.07 2.81 -21.36
N ALA A 102 -28.38 3.04 -21.36
CA ALA A 102 -29.25 2.68 -20.24
C ALA A 102 -29.26 1.15 -20.00
N SER A 103 -29.32 0.37 -21.09
CA SER A 103 -29.24 -1.09 -20.97
C SER A 103 -27.89 -1.59 -20.48
N ALA A 104 -26.79 -1.00 -20.94
CA ALA A 104 -25.45 -1.39 -20.57
C ALA A 104 -25.16 -1.08 -19.10
N ILE A 105 -25.64 0.06 -18.59
CA ILE A 105 -25.53 0.43 -17.18
C ILE A 105 -26.30 -0.56 -16.30
N ASP A 106 -27.53 -0.94 -16.66
CA ASP A 106 -28.30 -1.95 -15.92
C ASP A 106 -27.59 -3.32 -15.93
N ALA A 107 -27.03 -3.75 -17.07
CA ALA A 107 -26.28 -5.00 -17.19
C ALA A 107 -25.06 -5.06 -16.29
N LEU A 108 -24.19 -4.06 -16.37
CA LEU A 108 -22.95 -4.03 -15.60
C LEU A 108 -23.20 -3.84 -14.10
N THR A 109 -24.24 -3.08 -13.75
CA THR A 109 -24.70 -2.95 -12.35
C THR A 109 -25.22 -4.27 -11.81
N TYR A 110 -26.06 -4.98 -12.58
CA TYR A 110 -26.57 -6.30 -12.23
C TYR A 110 -25.46 -7.31 -11.98
N GLN A 111 -24.40 -7.27 -12.81
CA GLN A 111 -23.22 -8.12 -12.70
C GLN A 111 -22.21 -7.66 -11.62
N GLY A 112 -22.58 -6.65 -10.82
CA GLY A 112 -21.78 -6.15 -9.70
C GLY A 112 -20.47 -5.46 -10.08
N PHE A 113 -20.32 -4.97 -11.32
CA PHE A 113 -19.09 -4.32 -11.78
C PHE A 113 -18.81 -3.01 -11.03
N GLY A 114 -19.84 -2.29 -10.59
CA GLY A 114 -19.68 -1.06 -9.81
C GLY A 114 -18.99 -1.26 -8.46
N ASN A 115 -19.06 -2.48 -7.89
CA ASN A 115 -18.42 -2.82 -6.62
C ASN A 115 -16.94 -3.22 -6.80
N TRP A 116 -16.51 -3.54 -8.02
CA TRP A 116 -15.16 -3.96 -8.33
C TRP A 116 -14.24 -2.77 -8.60
N LYS A 117 -13.05 -2.76 -7.99
CA LYS A 117 -12.11 -1.62 -8.08
C LYS A 117 -10.75 -2.00 -8.66
N ASP A 118 -10.46 -3.28 -8.81
CA ASP A 118 -9.17 -3.76 -9.30
C ASP A 118 -9.18 -3.92 -10.83
N TRP A 119 -8.91 -2.82 -11.53
CA TRP A 119 -8.82 -2.79 -12.98
C TRP A 119 -7.40 -2.98 -13.51
N SER A 120 -6.51 -3.58 -12.70
CA SER A 120 -5.26 -4.14 -13.23
C SER A 120 -5.56 -5.25 -14.23
N VAL A 121 -4.59 -5.65 -15.05
CA VAL A 121 -4.72 -6.81 -15.95
C VAL A 121 -5.33 -8.04 -15.25
N PRO A 122 -4.78 -8.58 -14.14
CA PRO A 122 -5.34 -9.78 -13.51
C PRO A 122 -6.74 -9.55 -12.94
N GLY A 123 -7.03 -8.36 -12.38
CA GLY A 123 -8.36 -8.05 -11.87
C GLY A 123 -9.41 -7.91 -12.98
N THR A 124 -9.02 -7.33 -14.12
CA THR A 124 -9.86 -7.21 -15.31
C THR A 124 -10.15 -8.58 -15.91
N LEU A 125 -9.13 -9.42 -16.10
CA LEU A 125 -9.29 -10.77 -16.65
C LEU A 125 -10.15 -11.65 -15.75
N TYR A 126 -9.98 -11.56 -14.42
CA TYR A 126 -10.83 -12.25 -13.46
C TYR A 126 -12.31 -11.84 -13.59
N LYS A 127 -12.60 -10.54 -13.72
CA LYS A 127 -13.98 -10.06 -13.92
C LYS A 127 -14.57 -10.44 -15.27
N LEU A 128 -13.76 -10.44 -16.33
CA LEU A 128 -14.19 -10.86 -17.67
C LEU A 128 -14.48 -12.36 -17.71
N GLU A 129 -13.62 -13.19 -17.10
CA GLU A 129 -13.88 -14.62 -17.01
C GLU A 129 -15.14 -14.90 -16.18
N GLY A 130 -15.31 -14.20 -15.06
CA GLY A 130 -16.51 -14.31 -14.23
C GLY A 130 -17.80 -13.82 -14.93
N TYR A 131 -17.71 -12.91 -15.90
CA TYR A 131 -18.86 -12.49 -16.72
C TYR A 131 -19.42 -13.65 -17.54
N ASN A 132 -18.52 -14.42 -18.17
CA ASN A 132 -18.88 -15.64 -18.90
C ASN A 132 -19.17 -16.83 -17.96
N GLY A 133 -18.47 -16.90 -16.83
CA GLY A 133 -18.53 -18.00 -15.87
C GLY A 133 -17.24 -18.84 -15.81
N PHE A 134 -16.99 -19.43 -14.64
CA PHE A 134 -15.75 -20.16 -14.31
C PHE A 134 -15.77 -21.66 -14.64
N GLY A 135 -16.76 -22.16 -15.39
CA GLY A 135 -16.93 -23.60 -15.64
C GLY A 135 -15.71 -24.31 -16.25
N TYR A 136 -14.86 -23.59 -17.01
CA TYR A 136 -13.58 -24.14 -17.47
C TYR A 136 -12.63 -24.47 -16.32
N ARG A 137 -12.53 -23.61 -15.31
CA ARG A 137 -11.67 -23.87 -14.14
C ARG A 137 -12.19 -25.06 -13.34
N ASP A 138 -13.51 -25.17 -13.20
CA ASP A 138 -14.14 -26.18 -12.36
C ASP A 138 -14.19 -27.56 -13.01
N HIS A 139 -14.36 -27.63 -14.34
CA HIS A 139 -14.63 -28.89 -15.04
C HIS A 139 -13.61 -29.24 -16.14
N HIS A 140 -12.89 -28.26 -16.68
CA HIS A 140 -11.97 -28.43 -17.80
C HIS A 140 -10.66 -27.64 -17.64
N PRO A 141 -9.92 -27.77 -16.51
CA PRO A 141 -8.76 -26.92 -16.20
C PRO A 141 -7.63 -27.02 -17.23
N GLN A 142 -7.61 -28.09 -18.04
CA GLN A 142 -6.69 -28.27 -19.15
C GLN A 142 -6.98 -27.37 -20.38
N VAL A 143 -8.14 -26.70 -20.41
CA VAL A 143 -8.54 -25.78 -21.49
C VAL A 143 -8.74 -24.38 -20.92
N LEU A 144 -7.85 -23.46 -21.29
CA LEU A 144 -8.03 -22.05 -20.98
C LEU A 144 -9.27 -21.50 -21.70
N SER A 145 -10.09 -20.74 -20.98
CA SER A 145 -11.39 -20.27 -21.49
C SER A 145 -11.24 -19.54 -22.84
N PRO A 146 -11.93 -19.99 -23.92
CA PRO A 146 -11.93 -19.29 -25.20
C PRO A 146 -12.54 -17.90 -25.10
N TYR A 147 -13.39 -17.63 -24.09
CA TYR A 147 -13.92 -16.29 -23.84
C TYR A 147 -12.80 -15.28 -23.59
N LEU A 148 -11.71 -15.68 -22.92
CA LEU A 148 -10.54 -14.83 -22.75
C LEU A 148 -9.52 -14.99 -23.88
N TRP A 149 -9.20 -16.23 -24.26
CA TRP A 149 -7.93 -16.54 -24.94
C TRP A 149 -8.07 -16.97 -26.41
N SER A 150 -9.29 -17.06 -26.95
CA SER A 150 -9.48 -17.42 -28.36
C SER A 150 -8.72 -16.46 -29.29
N PHE A 151 -8.11 -17.02 -30.34
CA PHE A 151 -7.18 -16.38 -31.30
C PHE A 151 -5.75 -16.15 -30.81
N SER A 152 -5.36 -16.62 -29.62
CA SER A 152 -3.97 -16.62 -29.15
C SER A 152 -3.31 -18.00 -29.21
N ASN A 153 -2.03 -18.06 -28.84
CA ASN A 153 -1.28 -19.30 -28.55
C ASN A 153 -1.84 -20.10 -27.37
N HIS A 154 -2.60 -19.47 -26.47
CA HIS A 154 -3.12 -20.11 -25.25
C HIS A 154 -4.40 -20.93 -25.45
N TYR A 155 -5.04 -20.85 -26.62
CA TYR A 155 -6.25 -21.59 -26.93
C TYR A 155 -6.14 -22.27 -28.29
N ALA A 156 -6.59 -23.53 -28.38
CA ALA A 156 -6.62 -24.29 -29.64
C ALA A 156 -8.03 -24.81 -29.98
N ARG A 157 -8.66 -25.54 -29.05
CA ARG A 157 -10.01 -26.12 -29.18
C ARG A 157 -10.57 -26.45 -27.79
N GLY A 158 -11.84 -26.81 -27.74
CA GLY A 158 -12.59 -27.04 -26.51
C GLY A 158 -13.52 -25.85 -26.23
N LYS A 159 -14.83 -26.05 -26.33
CA LYS A 159 -15.80 -24.97 -26.08
C LYS A 159 -17.09 -25.51 -25.48
N TYR A 160 -17.69 -24.77 -24.54
CA TYR A 160 -19.12 -24.92 -24.27
C TYR A 160 -19.92 -24.44 -25.49
N VAL A 161 -20.64 -25.36 -26.13
CA VAL A 161 -21.47 -25.06 -27.30
C VAL A 161 -22.90 -24.69 -26.90
N ALA A 162 -23.29 -25.05 -25.69
CA ALA A 162 -24.50 -24.62 -24.99
C ALA A 162 -24.24 -24.71 -23.48
N ASP A 163 -25.16 -24.20 -22.67
CA ASP A 163 -25.06 -24.25 -21.22
C ASP A 163 -24.85 -25.68 -20.71
N GLY A 164 -23.77 -25.87 -19.96
CA GLY A 164 -23.34 -27.17 -19.44
C GLY A 164 -22.82 -28.17 -20.49
N ARG A 165 -22.87 -27.87 -21.79
CA ARG A 165 -22.49 -28.79 -22.88
C ARG A 165 -21.12 -28.45 -23.46
N PHE A 166 -20.08 -29.08 -22.93
CA PHE A 166 -18.71 -28.93 -23.42
C PHE A 166 -18.38 -29.88 -24.57
N SER A 167 -17.83 -29.33 -25.66
CA SER A 167 -17.26 -30.10 -26.78
C SER A 167 -15.76 -29.91 -26.82
N ARG A 168 -15.00 -31.02 -26.72
CA ARG A 168 -13.53 -31.05 -26.84
C ARG A 168 -13.03 -30.65 -28.22
N ALA A 169 -13.84 -30.84 -29.27
CA ALA A 169 -13.47 -30.60 -30.66
C ALA A 169 -13.85 -29.19 -31.16
N ALA A 170 -14.88 -28.57 -30.58
CA ALA A 170 -15.36 -27.26 -31.02
C ALA A 170 -14.27 -26.17 -30.86
N VAL A 171 -14.18 -25.29 -31.85
CA VAL A 171 -13.22 -24.17 -31.88
C VAL A 171 -13.97 -22.86 -31.90
N SER A 172 -13.68 -21.97 -30.94
CA SER A 172 -14.26 -20.62 -30.95
C SER A 172 -13.82 -19.83 -32.19
N GLN A 173 -14.79 -19.26 -32.90
CA GLN A 173 -14.56 -18.32 -34.00
C GLN A 173 -14.66 -16.85 -33.55
N GLN A 174 -14.88 -16.63 -32.26
CA GLN A 174 -14.93 -15.30 -31.65
C GLN A 174 -13.55 -14.95 -31.09
N CYS A 175 -13.13 -13.69 -31.23
CA CYS A 175 -11.91 -13.21 -30.59
C CYS A 175 -12.08 -13.19 -29.08
N GLY A 176 -11.09 -13.66 -28.32
CA GLY A 176 -11.13 -13.61 -26.87
C GLY A 176 -10.97 -12.20 -26.32
N ALA A 177 -11.56 -11.96 -25.15
CA ALA A 177 -11.57 -10.67 -24.45
C ALA A 177 -10.15 -10.22 -24.04
N ALA A 178 -9.30 -11.14 -23.56
CA ALA A 178 -7.91 -10.83 -23.21
C ALA A 178 -7.09 -10.45 -24.44
N VAL A 179 -7.37 -11.10 -25.58
CA VAL A 179 -6.73 -10.82 -26.87
C VAL A 179 -7.12 -9.43 -27.39
N LEU A 180 -8.41 -9.07 -27.31
CA LEU A 180 -8.87 -7.72 -27.66
C LEU A 180 -8.26 -6.66 -26.74
N LEU A 181 -8.21 -6.92 -25.43
CA LEU A 181 -7.62 -6.02 -24.45
C LEU A 181 -6.14 -5.77 -24.75
N LYS A 182 -5.37 -6.84 -25.00
CA LYS A 182 -3.96 -6.74 -25.39
C LYS A 182 -3.78 -5.96 -26.68
N ARG A 183 -4.66 -6.16 -27.67
CA ARG A 183 -4.55 -5.44 -28.93
C ARG A 183 -4.89 -3.95 -28.82
N LEU A 184 -5.88 -3.59 -28.01
CA LEU A 184 -6.17 -2.18 -27.69
C LEU A 184 -4.98 -1.52 -26.99
N GLN A 185 -4.30 -2.25 -26.11
CA GLN A 185 -3.09 -1.77 -25.40
C GLN A 185 -1.91 -1.58 -26.36
N GLU A 186 -1.49 -2.62 -27.09
CA GLU A 186 -0.37 -2.58 -28.03
C GLU A 186 -0.58 -1.54 -29.14
N GLY A 187 -1.83 -1.36 -29.56
CA GLY A 187 -2.19 -0.37 -30.56
C GLY A 187 -2.29 1.06 -30.03
N GLY A 188 -1.92 1.32 -28.77
CA GLY A 188 -1.97 2.64 -28.13
C GLY A 188 -3.38 3.21 -27.97
N ARG A 189 -4.43 2.39 -28.14
CA ARG A 189 -5.84 2.82 -28.12
C ARG A 189 -6.40 2.89 -26.70
N ALA A 190 -5.89 2.05 -25.80
CA ALA A 190 -6.27 2.03 -24.40
C ALA A 190 -5.03 1.93 -23.51
N ALA A 191 -4.98 2.76 -22.46
CA ALA A 191 -4.02 2.61 -21.38
C ALA A 191 -4.53 1.51 -20.42
N VAL A 192 -4.30 0.25 -20.80
CA VAL A 192 -4.58 -0.89 -19.92
C VAL A 192 -3.48 -0.91 -18.87
N ALA A 193 -3.86 -0.69 -17.61
CA ALA A 193 -2.91 -0.73 -16.52
C ALA A 193 -2.38 -2.16 -16.36
N GLU A 194 -1.16 -2.40 -16.85
CA GLU A 194 -0.35 -3.56 -16.41
C GLU A 194 -0.17 -3.52 -14.88
N GLY A 195 -0.26 -2.31 -14.32
CA GLY A 195 -0.34 -1.92 -12.92
C GLY A 195 -0.34 -0.38 -12.80
N PRO A 196 -0.44 0.20 -11.58
CA PRO A 196 -0.10 -0.43 -10.33
C PRO A 196 -1.36 -0.74 -9.50
N ARG A 197 -1.44 -1.99 -9.05
CA ARG A 197 -2.10 -2.32 -7.79
C ARG A 197 -1.75 -1.27 -6.72
N VAL A 198 -2.69 -0.93 -5.84
CA VAL A 198 -2.40 -0.10 -4.66
C VAL A 198 -1.30 -0.79 -3.86
N LEU A 199 -0.12 -0.17 -3.75
CA LEU A 199 1.01 -0.77 -3.05
C LEU A 199 0.77 -0.64 -1.55
N GLN A 200 0.81 -1.73 -0.81
CA GLN A 200 0.53 -1.75 0.61
C GLN A 200 1.21 -2.94 1.26
N LEU A 201 1.24 -2.97 2.58
CA LEU A 201 1.71 -4.14 3.30
C LEU A 201 0.81 -5.34 2.97
N ALA A 202 1.41 -6.47 2.63
CA ALA A 202 0.74 -7.73 2.36
C ALA A 202 1.60 -8.89 2.90
N ASN A 203 1.03 -10.07 3.08
CA ASN A 203 1.78 -11.27 3.44
C ASN A 203 1.58 -12.36 2.36
N PRO A 204 2.63 -12.80 1.65
CA PRO A 204 3.99 -12.24 1.66
C PRO A 204 4.01 -10.80 1.10
N HIS A 205 5.06 -10.03 1.41
CA HIS A 205 5.18 -8.64 0.97
C HIS A 205 5.03 -8.51 -0.54
N MET A 206 4.45 -7.38 -0.96
CA MET A 206 4.39 -7.06 -2.38
C MET A 206 5.82 -6.79 -2.86
N THR A 207 6.20 -7.30 -4.04
CA THR A 207 7.51 -7.05 -4.66
C THR A 207 7.37 -6.60 -6.12
N GLY A 208 8.27 -5.75 -6.61
CA GLY A 208 8.30 -5.30 -8.02
C GLY A 208 8.96 -3.95 -8.28
N ASP A 209 9.25 -3.66 -9.56
CA ASP A 209 9.88 -2.41 -10.01
C ASP A 209 9.03 -1.16 -9.71
N ASP A 210 7.70 -1.33 -9.66
CA ASP A 210 6.74 -0.30 -9.29
C ASP A 210 6.91 0.14 -7.83
N ILE A 211 7.23 -0.80 -6.93
CA ILE A 211 7.58 -0.53 -5.54
C ILE A 211 8.95 0.15 -5.45
N GLY A 212 9.94 -0.32 -6.22
CA GLY A 212 11.24 0.35 -6.30
C GLY A 212 11.12 1.80 -6.76
N ALA A 213 10.24 2.07 -7.73
CA ALA A 213 9.93 3.43 -8.18
C ALA A 213 9.22 4.27 -7.10
N ALA A 214 8.25 3.69 -6.39
CA ALA A 214 7.59 4.35 -5.27
C ALA A 214 8.56 4.67 -4.12
N GLN A 215 9.46 3.75 -3.78
CA GLN A 215 10.52 3.94 -2.80
C GLN A 215 11.47 5.07 -3.21
N ARG A 216 11.92 5.10 -4.48
CA ARG A 216 12.73 6.22 -4.99
C ARG A 216 12.04 7.58 -4.86
N LEU A 217 10.74 7.66 -5.15
CA LEU A 217 9.94 8.87 -4.96
C LEU A 217 9.78 9.27 -3.48
N LEU A 218 9.61 8.30 -2.59
CA LEU A 218 9.54 8.54 -1.14
C LEU A 218 10.89 9.03 -0.59
N LEU A 219 12.00 8.50 -1.11
CA LEU A 219 13.36 8.85 -0.69
C LEU A 219 13.78 10.25 -1.19
N LYS A 220 13.41 10.63 -2.42
CA LYS A 220 13.78 11.94 -2.98
C LYS A 220 12.63 12.54 -3.77
N ASN A 221 12.09 13.65 -3.27
CA ASN A 221 11.07 14.45 -3.93
C ASN A 221 11.17 15.93 -3.48
N LYS A 222 10.38 16.81 -4.09
CA LYS A 222 10.41 18.26 -3.80
C LYS A 222 9.96 18.66 -2.40
N TYR A 223 9.39 17.75 -1.62
CA TYR A 223 8.96 17.99 -0.24
C TYR A 223 9.95 17.46 0.80
N GLY A 224 11.05 16.84 0.37
CA GLY A 224 12.06 16.22 1.24
C GLY A 224 12.10 14.70 1.10
N SER A 225 12.81 14.05 2.03
CA SER A 225 12.85 12.59 2.13
C SER A 225 11.87 12.10 3.20
N PHE A 226 11.11 11.06 2.88
CA PHE A 226 10.28 10.32 3.84
C PHE A 226 10.89 8.99 4.28
N ASP A 227 12.06 8.65 3.72
CA ASP A 227 12.87 7.45 3.95
C ASP A 227 12.08 6.13 4.03
N PRO A 228 11.93 5.39 2.91
CA PRO A 228 11.29 4.07 2.90
C PRO A 228 12.22 2.93 3.36
N GLY A 229 13.45 3.20 3.81
CA GLY A 229 14.50 2.20 3.92
C GLY A 229 15.20 1.97 2.58
N GLY A 230 15.49 0.71 2.25
CA GLY A 230 16.06 0.34 0.96
C GLY A 230 15.11 0.62 -0.21
N THR A 231 15.66 0.84 -1.40
CA THR A 231 14.89 0.80 -2.67
C THR A 231 15.00 -0.60 -3.27
N ASP A 232 14.64 -1.60 -2.49
CA ASP A 232 14.76 -3.04 -2.77
C ASP A 232 13.62 -3.61 -3.61
N GLY A 233 12.59 -2.81 -3.89
CA GLY A 233 11.41 -3.26 -4.61
C GLY A 233 10.45 -4.08 -3.74
N GLU A 234 10.63 -4.13 -2.41
CA GLU A 234 9.76 -4.84 -1.46
C GLU A 234 8.92 -3.87 -0.61
N PHE A 235 7.60 -4.06 -0.61
CA PHE A 235 6.67 -3.22 0.15
C PHE A 235 6.48 -3.76 1.57
N GLY A 236 7.52 -3.59 2.38
CA GLY A 236 7.48 -3.90 3.82
C GLY A 236 6.95 -2.75 4.68
N ASP A 237 7.02 -2.95 6.00
CA ASP A 237 6.58 -1.97 7.01
C ASP A 237 7.28 -0.62 6.90
N LEU A 238 8.54 -0.61 6.43
CA LEU A 238 9.33 0.59 6.20
C LEU A 238 8.70 1.47 5.13
N THR A 239 8.45 0.89 3.97
CA THR A 239 7.80 1.54 2.84
C THR A 239 6.42 2.03 3.26
N ALA A 240 5.62 1.19 3.93
CA ALA A 240 4.29 1.58 4.44
C ALA A 240 4.36 2.77 5.44
N GLY A 241 5.36 2.78 6.32
CA GLY A 241 5.63 3.88 7.25
C GLY A 241 5.99 5.18 6.53
N ALA A 242 6.83 5.11 5.51
CA ALA A 242 7.18 6.27 4.69
C ALA A 242 5.97 6.83 3.95
N VAL A 243 5.05 5.97 3.47
CA VAL A 243 3.79 6.44 2.88
C VAL A 243 2.94 7.20 3.89
N ARG A 244 2.81 6.68 5.13
CA ARG A 244 2.05 7.38 6.19
C ARG A 244 2.64 8.76 6.46
N ARG A 245 3.96 8.85 6.63
CA ARG A 245 4.68 10.13 6.83
C ARG A 245 4.46 11.09 5.66
N ALA A 246 4.65 10.61 4.44
CA ALA A 246 4.45 11.40 3.23
C ALA A 246 3.03 11.95 3.17
N LYS A 247 2.00 11.12 3.37
CA LYS A 247 0.61 11.59 3.36
C LYS A 247 0.33 12.59 4.47
N TRP A 248 0.82 12.35 5.68
CA TRP A 248 0.67 13.30 6.78
C TRP A 248 1.31 14.66 6.42
N GLU A 249 2.56 14.68 5.97
CA GLU A 249 3.26 15.92 5.71
C GLU A 249 2.73 16.65 4.46
N LEU A 250 2.28 15.91 3.44
CA LEU A 250 1.62 16.48 2.26
C LEU A 250 0.26 17.09 2.60
N GLY A 251 -0.26 16.89 3.81
CA GLY A 251 -1.54 17.47 4.22
C GLY A 251 -2.74 16.62 3.81
N TYR A 252 -2.64 15.29 3.77
CA TYR A 252 -3.80 14.39 3.62
C TYR A 252 -4.73 14.46 4.85
N PRO A 253 -6.06 14.26 4.68
CA PRO A 253 -6.98 14.24 5.82
C PRO A 253 -6.62 13.08 6.74
N PRO A 254 -6.84 13.18 8.07
CA PRO A 254 -6.45 12.12 9.01
C PRO A 254 -6.90 10.72 8.58
N SER A 255 -8.14 10.59 8.08
CA SER A 255 -8.71 9.35 7.55
C SER A 255 -7.97 8.75 6.34
N ALA A 256 -7.17 9.54 5.63
CA ALA A 256 -6.40 9.10 4.47
C ALA A 256 -4.91 8.93 4.74
N VAL A 257 -4.43 9.19 5.98
CA VAL A 257 -3.05 8.95 6.40
C VAL A 257 -2.86 7.47 6.73
N ASN A 258 -2.71 6.65 5.69
CA ASN A 258 -2.50 5.20 5.78
C ASN A 258 -1.25 4.76 5.00
N GLY A 259 -0.89 3.48 5.13
CA GLY A 259 0.33 2.90 4.54
C GLY A 259 0.25 2.56 3.06
N SER A 260 -0.83 2.90 2.36
CA SER A 260 -1.08 2.46 0.98
C SER A 260 -0.61 3.51 -0.04
N PHE A 261 0.34 3.16 -0.92
CA PHE A 261 0.81 4.00 -2.01
C PHE A 261 -0.09 3.86 -3.23
N GLY A 262 -0.93 4.87 -3.45
CA GLY A 262 -1.82 4.95 -4.62
C GLY A 262 -1.44 6.05 -5.62
N PRO A 263 -2.15 6.13 -6.76
CA PRO A 263 -1.84 7.08 -7.84
C PRO A 263 -1.77 8.54 -7.39
N GLN A 264 -2.59 8.95 -6.42
CA GLN A 264 -2.62 10.34 -5.95
C GLN A 264 -1.32 10.74 -5.24
N VAL A 265 -0.82 9.93 -4.30
CA VAL A 265 0.42 10.25 -3.58
C VAL A 265 1.62 10.18 -4.52
N GLY A 266 1.64 9.20 -5.43
CA GLY A 266 2.66 9.11 -6.47
C GLY A 266 2.68 10.34 -7.40
N ALA A 267 1.51 10.83 -7.82
CA ALA A 267 1.42 12.04 -8.65
C ALA A 267 1.87 13.30 -7.92
N LEU A 268 1.59 13.43 -6.62
CA LEU A 268 2.06 14.56 -5.81
C LEU A 268 3.57 14.53 -5.61
N LEU A 269 4.14 13.38 -5.25
CA LEU A 269 5.57 13.21 -4.99
C LEU A 269 6.41 13.35 -6.26
N SER A 270 5.94 12.81 -7.40
CA SER A 270 6.60 12.99 -8.70
C SER A 270 6.46 14.39 -9.30
N GLY A 271 5.66 15.27 -8.70
CA GLY A 271 5.41 16.61 -9.21
C GLY A 271 4.40 16.69 -10.35
N LYS A 272 3.89 15.56 -10.87
CA LYS A 272 2.83 15.51 -11.91
C LYS A 272 1.54 16.23 -11.48
N LYS A 273 1.27 16.29 -10.17
CA LYS A 273 0.19 17.09 -9.59
C LYS A 273 0.72 18.03 -8.52
N THR A 274 0.10 19.20 -8.41
CA THR A 274 0.34 20.15 -7.32
C THR A 274 -0.53 19.83 -6.11
N LEU A 275 -0.09 20.23 -4.91
CA LEU A 275 -0.90 20.07 -3.70
C LEU A 275 -2.22 20.86 -3.82
N PRO A 276 -3.38 20.24 -3.52
CA PRO A 276 -4.64 20.96 -3.36
C PRO A 276 -4.55 22.03 -2.27
N ALA A 277 -5.34 23.10 -2.38
CA ALA A 277 -5.31 24.22 -1.42
C ALA A 277 -5.53 23.77 0.03
N ALA A 278 -6.50 22.88 0.27
CA ALA A 278 -6.77 22.31 1.59
C ALA A 278 -5.57 21.51 2.16
N PHE A 279 -4.79 20.88 1.28
CA PHE A 279 -3.60 20.12 1.68
C PHE A 279 -2.46 21.07 2.01
N LYS A 280 -2.26 22.14 1.20
CA LYS A 280 -1.26 23.19 1.49
C LYS A 280 -1.49 23.83 2.87
N LYS A 281 -2.74 24.19 3.20
CA LYS A 281 -3.09 24.74 4.52
C LYS A 281 -2.73 23.78 5.66
N ARG A 282 -3.14 22.51 5.55
CA ARG A 282 -2.84 21.49 6.58
C ARG A 282 -1.35 21.17 6.67
N ARG A 283 -0.63 21.10 5.55
CA ARG A 283 0.83 20.98 5.52
C ARG A 283 1.49 22.12 6.28
N ALA A 284 1.11 23.37 6.01
CA ALA A 284 1.69 24.52 6.70
C ALA A 284 1.48 24.45 8.23
N GLN A 285 0.27 24.09 8.68
CA GLN A 285 -0.02 23.88 10.10
C GLN A 285 0.83 22.75 10.70
N ARG A 286 0.90 21.61 10.03
CA ARG A 286 1.67 20.43 10.46
C ARG A 286 3.17 20.72 10.53
N LEU A 287 3.73 21.44 9.56
CA LEU A 287 5.13 21.85 9.58
C LEU A 287 5.40 22.87 10.69
N LYS A 288 4.45 23.79 10.96
CA LYS A 288 4.54 24.69 12.11
C LYS A 288 4.50 23.96 13.45
N GLN A 289 3.77 22.85 13.56
CA GLN A 289 3.74 21.96 14.74
C GLN A 289 4.99 21.07 14.85
N ALA A 290 5.53 20.61 13.72
CA ALA A 290 6.78 19.84 13.67
C ALA A 290 8.01 20.69 14.01
N GLY A 291 7.95 22.02 13.85
CA GLY A 291 8.99 22.94 14.33
C GLY A 291 9.27 22.81 15.83
N PRO A 292 8.25 22.94 16.70
CA PRO A 292 8.30 22.59 18.11
C PRO A 292 8.89 21.20 18.37
N GLU A 293 8.43 20.17 17.65
CA GLU A 293 8.97 18.80 17.79
C GLU A 293 10.48 18.75 17.51
N LYS A 294 10.95 19.32 16.39
CA LYS A 294 12.38 19.36 16.06
C LYS A 294 13.21 20.08 17.14
N THR A 295 12.67 21.17 17.69
CA THR A 295 13.29 21.89 18.80
C THR A 295 13.36 21.04 20.06
N VAL A 296 12.28 20.34 20.41
CA VAL A 296 12.23 19.42 21.55
C VAL A 296 13.22 18.28 21.37
N ARG A 297 13.25 17.63 20.19
CA ARG A 297 14.22 16.57 19.85
C ARG A 297 15.66 17.02 20.01
N LYS A 298 15.99 18.25 19.57
CA LYS A 298 17.31 18.85 19.76
C LYS A 298 17.65 19.00 21.25
N ARG A 299 16.69 19.40 22.09
CA ARG A 299 16.88 19.48 23.54
C ARG A 299 17.08 18.10 24.18
N ILE A 300 16.36 17.07 23.75
CA ILE A 300 16.58 15.68 24.22
C ILE A 300 18.03 15.26 23.95
N VAL A 301 18.51 15.48 22.72
CA VAL A 301 19.90 15.16 22.36
C VAL A 301 20.91 15.96 23.17
N ASN A 302 20.66 17.26 23.40
CA ASN A 302 21.55 18.06 24.23
C ASN A 302 21.64 17.51 25.67
N TRP A 303 20.53 17.05 26.25
CA TRP A 303 20.55 16.43 27.58
C TRP A 303 21.26 15.07 27.60
N ALA A 304 21.05 14.25 26.57
CA ALA A 304 21.78 12.99 26.41
C ALA A 304 23.29 13.24 26.34
N LEU A 305 23.73 14.21 25.53
CA LEU A 305 25.14 14.59 25.41
C LEU A 305 25.68 15.30 26.66
N TRP A 306 24.85 16.05 27.39
CA TRP A 306 25.20 16.59 28.71
C TRP A 306 25.48 15.46 29.69
N GLY A 307 24.70 14.37 29.68
CA GLY A 307 24.97 13.20 30.49
C GLY A 307 26.33 12.58 30.19
N VAL A 308 26.71 12.48 28.91
CA VAL A 308 28.04 11.99 28.51
C VAL A 308 29.16 12.89 29.04
N LYS A 309 28.99 14.22 28.96
CA LYS A 309 29.99 15.18 29.48
C LYS A 309 30.17 15.12 31.00
N ASN A 310 29.17 14.63 31.72
CA ASN A 310 29.17 14.54 33.18
C ASN A 310 29.17 13.08 33.66
N SER A 311 29.64 12.13 32.84
CA SER A 311 29.53 10.70 33.14
C SER A 311 30.18 10.29 34.45
N ASN A 312 31.28 10.97 34.82
CA ASN A 312 31.98 10.78 36.10
C ASN A 312 31.18 11.24 37.34
N ARG A 313 30.01 11.85 37.16
CA ARG A 313 29.11 12.33 38.24
C ARG A 313 27.72 11.71 38.16
N ILE A 314 27.52 10.73 37.28
CA ILE A 314 26.25 10.03 37.06
C ILE A 314 26.45 8.53 37.29
N GLY A 315 26.06 8.05 38.47
CA GLY A 315 26.12 6.64 38.84
C GLY A 315 24.93 5.82 38.33
N TYR A 316 25.06 4.50 38.39
CA TYR A 316 23.99 3.56 38.04
C TYR A 316 23.24 3.09 39.29
N THR A 317 21.91 3.22 39.30
CA THR A 317 21.09 2.62 40.36
C THR A 317 19.72 2.22 39.84
N ARG A 318 19.22 1.09 40.35
CA ARG A 318 17.84 0.64 40.14
C ARG A 318 16.93 0.96 41.33
N ASP A 319 17.45 1.60 42.38
CA ASP A 319 16.69 2.00 43.56
C ASP A 319 15.58 2.98 43.15
N GLY A 320 14.32 2.54 43.29
CA GLY A 320 13.13 3.29 42.96
C GLY A 320 13.00 4.63 43.69
N THR A 321 13.61 4.77 44.86
CA THR A 321 13.55 6.00 45.67
C THR A 321 14.50 7.08 45.14
N VAL A 322 15.59 6.69 44.47
CA VAL A 322 16.65 7.60 44.02
C VAL A 322 16.59 7.85 42.51
N ARG A 323 16.32 6.81 41.71
CA ARG A 323 16.54 6.81 40.24
C ARG A 323 15.79 7.89 39.45
N LEU A 324 14.69 8.44 39.97
CA LEU A 324 13.91 9.54 39.36
C LEU A 324 13.79 10.77 40.27
N SER A 325 14.55 10.84 41.38
CA SER A 325 14.46 11.91 42.39
C SER A 325 14.69 13.33 41.84
N ALA A 326 15.56 13.47 40.84
CA ALA A 326 15.92 14.75 40.22
C ALA A 326 14.95 15.23 39.12
N MET A 327 13.75 14.66 39.01
CA MET A 327 12.86 14.90 37.85
C MET A 327 12.50 16.37 37.66
N LYS A 328 12.35 17.10 38.78
CA LYS A 328 11.98 18.52 38.80
C LYS A 328 13.18 19.48 38.82
N THR A 329 14.40 18.97 38.80
CA THR A 329 15.63 19.79 38.92
C THR A 329 16.58 19.49 37.76
N PRO A 330 16.36 20.08 36.57
CA PRO A 330 17.18 19.83 35.38
C PRO A 330 18.68 20.04 35.63
N GLY A 331 19.49 19.05 35.28
CA GLY A 331 20.94 19.13 35.39
C GLY A 331 21.51 18.95 36.80
N ALA A 332 20.70 18.48 37.76
CA ALA A 332 21.19 18.17 39.10
C ALA A 332 22.31 17.12 39.08
N LEU A 333 23.36 17.35 39.86
CA LEU A 333 24.49 16.45 40.10
C LEU A 333 24.90 16.52 41.58
N PRO A 334 25.34 15.41 42.21
CA PRO A 334 25.47 14.07 41.63
C PRO A 334 24.11 13.47 41.28
N LEU A 335 24.10 12.61 40.27
CA LEU A 335 22.90 11.91 39.81
C LEU A 335 23.14 10.40 39.91
N ALA A 336 22.12 9.64 40.28
CA ALA A 336 22.15 8.19 40.20
C ALA A 336 20.84 7.72 39.57
N THR A 337 20.92 6.94 38.48
CA THR A 337 19.74 6.45 37.76
C THR A 337 20.09 5.22 36.92
N ASP A 338 19.10 4.56 36.31
CA ASP A 338 19.32 3.46 35.36
C ASP A 338 19.12 3.92 33.90
N CYS A 339 19.15 2.98 32.96
CA CYS A 339 18.99 3.28 31.53
C CYS A 339 17.68 4.01 31.22
N SER A 340 16.58 3.51 31.76
CA SER A 340 15.24 4.06 31.52
C SER A 340 14.98 5.36 32.28
N GLY A 341 15.54 5.53 33.48
CA GLY A 341 15.50 6.78 34.21
C GLY A 341 16.33 7.87 33.53
N PHE A 342 17.52 7.55 33.03
CA PHE A 342 18.33 8.48 32.23
C PHE A 342 17.60 8.95 30.97
N ALA A 343 17.01 8.03 30.19
CA ALA A 343 16.18 8.38 29.04
C ALA A 343 14.98 9.26 29.43
N THR A 344 14.33 8.95 30.56
CA THR A 344 13.21 9.74 31.10
C THR A 344 13.66 11.16 31.48
N PHE A 345 14.82 11.35 32.11
CA PHE A 345 15.36 12.69 32.38
C PHE A 345 15.65 13.47 31.10
N CYS A 346 16.25 12.84 30.09
CA CYS A 346 16.52 13.50 28.81
C CYS A 346 15.24 14.06 28.17
N TYR A 347 14.13 13.31 28.32
CA TYR A 347 12.82 13.70 27.83
C TYR A 347 12.14 14.77 28.70
N ALA A 348 12.11 14.56 30.03
CA ALA A 348 11.49 15.49 30.97
C ALA A 348 12.13 16.88 30.93
N TRP A 349 13.47 16.92 31.02
CA TRP A 349 14.21 18.18 31.01
C TRP A 349 14.23 18.86 29.64
N ALA A 350 13.90 18.13 28.57
CA ALA A 350 13.69 18.71 27.24
C ALA A 350 12.29 19.32 27.05
N GLY A 351 11.37 19.10 28.00
CA GLY A 351 9.94 19.39 27.84
C GLY A 351 9.31 18.54 26.74
N ALA A 352 9.73 17.29 26.60
CA ALA A 352 9.21 16.35 25.61
C ALA A 352 7.97 15.59 26.11
N PRO A 353 7.17 14.98 25.21
CA PRO A 353 6.13 14.04 25.62
C PRO A 353 6.69 12.93 26.51
N ASN A 354 6.01 12.58 27.60
CA ASN A 354 6.48 11.55 28.52
C ASN A 354 6.56 10.18 27.81
N PRO A 355 7.74 9.54 27.72
CA PRO A 355 7.89 8.31 26.96
C PRO A 355 7.32 7.09 27.69
N ASN A 356 6.96 7.21 28.98
CA ASN A 356 6.43 6.11 29.79
C ASN A 356 4.90 6.10 29.87
N TRP A 357 4.27 7.30 29.91
CA TRP A 357 2.85 7.45 30.20
C TRP A 357 2.25 8.69 29.50
N PRO A 358 0.94 8.71 29.19
CA PRO A 358 0.27 9.93 28.78
C PRO A 358 0.31 10.99 29.89
N GLY A 359 0.60 12.25 29.54
CA GLY A 359 0.50 13.39 30.45
C GLY A 359 1.83 13.83 31.07
N ALA A 360 1.76 14.43 32.25
CA ALA A 360 2.90 15.02 32.94
C ALA A 360 3.86 13.96 33.51
N TYR A 361 5.09 14.36 33.84
CA TYR A 361 6.06 13.50 34.52
C TYR A 361 5.74 13.44 36.01
N ASP A 362 5.46 12.24 36.51
CA ASP A 362 5.35 11.96 37.93
C ASP A 362 6.40 10.92 38.34
N PRO A 363 7.40 11.28 39.17
CA PRO A 363 8.41 10.31 39.62
C PRO A 363 7.80 9.17 40.46
N ARG A 364 6.61 9.36 41.05
CA ARG A 364 5.91 8.31 41.82
C ARG A 364 5.24 7.27 40.94
N ALA A 365 4.83 7.65 39.72
CA ALA A 365 4.30 6.72 38.73
C ALA A 365 5.38 5.76 38.20
N GLY A 366 6.66 6.06 38.50
CA GLY A 366 7.80 5.29 38.02
C GLY A 366 7.91 5.32 36.50
N GLY A 367 8.45 4.24 35.95
CA GLY A 367 8.68 4.10 34.52
C GLY A 367 9.93 3.29 34.28
N TYR A 368 9.83 2.37 33.33
CA TYR A 368 10.93 1.51 32.92
C TYR A 368 10.86 1.23 31.41
N THR A 369 11.83 0.49 30.90
CA THR A 369 11.89 0.08 29.48
C THR A 369 10.57 -0.51 28.94
N GLY A 370 9.83 -1.27 29.75
CA GLY A 370 8.54 -1.86 29.36
C GLY A 370 7.40 -0.86 29.24
N THR A 371 7.33 0.16 30.10
CA THR A 371 6.32 1.22 29.94
C THR A 371 6.57 2.03 28.67
N MET A 372 7.84 2.21 28.28
CA MET A 372 8.18 2.82 26.99
C MET A 372 7.73 1.97 25.81
N LEU A 373 7.89 0.65 25.88
CA LEU A 373 7.43 -0.28 24.84
C LEU A 373 5.90 -0.32 24.70
N ASP A 374 5.17 -0.13 25.80
CA ASP A 374 3.72 -0.11 25.83
C ASP A 374 3.16 1.24 25.33
N HIS A 375 3.83 2.35 25.67
CA HIS A 375 3.33 3.70 25.38
C HIS A 375 3.83 4.28 24.05
N CYS A 376 5.12 4.14 23.75
CA CYS A 376 5.71 4.77 22.57
C CYS A 376 5.31 4.05 21.27
N ARG A 377 5.25 4.81 20.18
CA ARG A 377 5.00 4.24 18.86
C ARG A 377 6.27 3.53 18.38
N ARG A 378 6.14 2.26 17.96
CA ARG A 378 7.21 1.53 17.28
C ARG A 378 7.53 2.13 15.92
N ILE A 379 8.81 2.33 15.65
CA ILE A 379 9.36 2.81 14.39
C ILE A 379 10.43 1.84 13.90
N PRO A 380 10.81 1.89 12.62
CA PRO A 380 11.97 1.16 12.17
C PRO A 380 13.28 1.90 12.42
N LYS A 381 14.39 1.13 12.50
CA LYS A 381 15.76 1.66 12.66
C LYS A 381 16.10 2.77 11.66
N THR A 382 15.73 2.59 10.39
CA THR A 382 16.03 3.57 9.33
C THR A 382 15.29 4.89 9.53
N ALA A 383 14.10 4.86 10.15
CA ALA A 383 13.35 6.06 10.48
C ALA A 383 13.75 6.69 11.82
N ALA A 384 14.71 6.09 12.55
CA ALA A 384 15.15 6.61 13.83
C ALA A 384 15.79 7.98 13.66
N GLN A 385 15.27 8.94 14.40
CA GLN A 385 15.73 10.31 14.44
C GLN A 385 16.35 10.64 15.79
N PRO A 386 17.17 11.71 15.86
CA PRO A 386 17.52 12.35 17.11
C PRO A 386 16.33 12.48 18.07
N GLY A 387 16.53 12.04 19.30
CA GLY A 387 15.53 12.00 20.35
C GLY A 387 14.72 10.69 20.43
N ASP A 388 14.72 9.82 19.42
CA ASP A 388 14.05 8.52 19.52
C ASP A 388 14.75 7.57 20.50
N LEU A 389 14.10 6.44 20.81
CA LEU A 389 14.62 5.44 21.74
C LEU A 389 14.86 4.11 21.00
N VAL A 390 15.83 3.34 21.48
CA VAL A 390 15.99 1.93 21.12
C VAL A 390 16.01 1.09 22.39
N VAL A 391 15.19 0.04 22.42
CA VAL A 391 14.99 -0.85 23.56
C VAL A 391 15.32 -2.28 23.17
N TRP A 392 16.10 -3.00 23.98
CA TRP A 392 16.40 -4.41 23.76
C TRP A 392 15.46 -5.33 24.57
N THR A 393 14.93 -6.37 23.91
CA THR A 393 13.97 -7.38 24.41
C THR A 393 14.27 -8.71 23.70
N PRO A 394 13.84 -9.95 24.07
CA PRO A 394 13.52 -10.62 25.35
C PRO A 394 14.79 -11.02 26.16
N PRO A 395 14.72 -11.74 27.32
CA PRO A 395 13.59 -12.50 27.89
C PRO A 395 12.55 -11.74 28.74
N SER A 396 12.76 -10.46 29.07
CA SER A 396 11.79 -9.62 29.81
C SER A 396 11.10 -8.57 28.92
N ARG A 397 10.07 -7.87 29.44
CA ARG A 397 9.37 -6.75 28.76
C ARG A 397 10.25 -5.51 28.50
N GLY A 398 11.58 -5.62 28.57
CA GLY A 398 12.54 -4.55 28.29
C GLY A 398 13.78 -4.68 29.17
N GLN A 399 14.95 -4.91 28.58
CA GLN A 399 16.21 -5.09 29.32
C GLN A 399 17.06 -3.83 29.40
N HIS A 400 17.08 -3.06 28.32
CA HIS A 400 17.93 -1.88 28.23
C HIS A 400 17.35 -0.87 27.24
N VAL A 401 17.57 0.42 27.47
CA VAL A 401 17.18 1.50 26.54
C VAL A 401 18.32 2.49 26.33
N ALA A 402 18.44 3.00 25.11
CA ALA A 402 19.35 4.08 24.74
C ALA A 402 18.63 5.17 23.95
N VAL A 403 19.13 6.40 24.06
CA VAL A 403 18.61 7.57 23.34
C VAL A 403 19.38 7.73 22.03
N VAL A 404 18.66 7.85 20.92
CA VAL A 404 19.24 8.13 19.59
C VAL A 404 19.66 9.59 19.53
N VAL A 405 20.95 9.85 19.32
CA VAL A 405 21.49 11.22 19.18
C VAL A 405 21.86 11.58 17.75
N ALA A 406 22.03 10.59 16.88
CA ALA A 406 22.09 10.79 15.43
C ALA A 406 21.56 9.54 14.70
N GLY A 407 20.74 9.73 13.66
CA GLY A 407 20.25 8.64 12.81
C GLY A 407 21.31 8.11 11.83
N GLY A 408 20.88 7.27 10.89
CA GLY A 408 21.72 6.69 9.84
C GLY A 408 21.73 5.16 9.85
N ALA A 409 22.52 4.54 8.96
CA ALA A 409 22.64 3.08 8.86
C ALA A 409 23.16 2.44 10.16
N ASP A 410 24.02 3.15 10.89
CA ASP A 410 24.49 2.81 12.22
C ASP A 410 24.32 4.00 13.18
N PRO A 411 23.11 4.17 13.76
CA PRO A 411 22.77 5.31 14.59
C PRO A 411 23.75 5.52 15.74
N MET A 412 23.99 6.79 16.08
CA MET A 412 24.73 7.15 17.29
C MET A 412 23.75 7.20 18.46
N LEU A 413 24.12 6.53 19.54
CA LEU A 413 23.33 6.41 20.76
C LEU A 413 24.05 7.04 21.94
N VAL A 414 23.27 7.42 22.94
CA VAL A 414 23.74 7.59 24.32
C VAL A 414 23.06 6.54 25.17
N SER A 415 23.88 5.74 25.86
CA SER A 415 23.47 4.60 26.68
C SER A 415 23.98 4.78 28.10
N HIS A 416 23.13 4.52 29.11
CA HIS A 416 23.51 4.51 30.52
C HIS A 416 23.12 3.17 31.13
N GLY A 417 24.02 2.18 31.04
CA GLY A 417 23.72 0.78 31.39
C GLY A 417 24.53 0.21 32.56
N ASP A 418 25.44 1.00 33.12
CA ASP A 418 26.37 0.59 34.17
C ASP A 418 27.01 1.84 34.82
N ASP A 419 27.81 1.63 35.88
CA ASP A 419 28.45 2.70 36.65
C ASP A 419 29.56 3.47 35.91
N THR A 420 29.87 3.12 34.66
CA THR A 420 30.77 3.96 33.83
C THR A 420 30.10 5.26 33.37
N GLY A 421 28.81 5.42 33.67
CA GLY A 421 28.00 6.58 33.36
C GLY A 421 27.48 6.57 31.91
N PRO A 422 26.75 7.61 31.51
CA PRO A 422 26.24 7.73 30.14
C PRO A 422 27.40 7.81 29.14
N LYS A 423 27.35 6.96 28.11
CA LYS A 423 28.39 6.89 27.06
C LYS A 423 27.81 7.03 25.67
N ARG A 424 28.57 7.68 24.79
CA ARG A 424 28.23 7.83 23.37
C ARG A 424 28.85 6.70 22.57
N LEU A 425 28.04 5.95 21.83
CA LEU A 425 28.50 4.82 21.03
C LEU A 425 27.58 4.51 19.84
N ARG A 426 28.08 3.74 18.89
CA ARG A 426 27.31 3.26 17.75
C ARG A 426 26.31 2.18 18.17
N PHE A 427 25.17 2.13 17.48
CA PHE A 427 24.18 1.07 17.68
C PHE A 427 24.78 -0.32 17.51
N SER A 428 25.59 -0.55 16.49
CA SER A 428 26.26 -1.84 16.25
C SER A 428 27.07 -2.32 17.45
N ALA A 429 27.82 -1.42 18.09
CA ALA A 429 28.62 -1.72 19.28
C ALA A 429 27.74 -2.05 20.49
N GLU A 430 26.67 -1.27 20.70
CA GLU A 430 25.73 -1.51 21.79
C GLU A 430 24.94 -2.81 21.57
N ASP A 431 24.40 -3.05 20.37
CA ASP A 431 23.64 -4.26 20.02
C ASP A 431 24.49 -5.52 20.23
N ALA A 432 25.77 -5.49 19.83
CA ALA A 432 26.69 -6.59 20.08
C ALA A 432 26.92 -6.83 21.58
N SER A 433 27.04 -5.76 22.38
CA SER A 433 27.17 -5.86 23.83
C SER A 433 25.91 -6.43 24.49
N GLN A 434 24.73 -5.93 24.11
CA GLN A 434 23.45 -6.37 24.65
C GLN A 434 23.18 -7.85 24.31
N ARG A 435 23.50 -8.28 23.07
CA ARG A 435 23.42 -9.70 22.68
C ARG A 435 24.34 -10.61 23.50
N ARG A 436 25.58 -10.18 23.77
CA ARG A 436 26.49 -10.93 24.64
C ARG A 436 25.98 -11.08 26.08
N ARG A 437 25.15 -10.14 26.54
CA ARG A 437 24.45 -10.19 27.84
C ARG A 437 23.15 -11.00 27.79
N GLY A 438 22.84 -11.65 26.66
CA GLY A 438 21.64 -12.47 26.49
C GLY A 438 20.37 -11.67 26.19
N HIS A 439 20.48 -10.39 25.84
CA HIS A 439 19.33 -9.58 25.43
C HIS A 439 19.02 -9.83 23.95
N GLY A 440 17.74 -9.91 23.61
CA GLY A 440 17.29 -10.19 22.25
C GLY A 440 17.29 -8.99 21.29
N THR A 441 16.31 -8.96 20.39
CA THR A 441 16.09 -7.94 19.36
C THR A 441 15.89 -6.51 19.88
N ALA A 442 16.53 -5.57 19.17
CA ALA A 442 16.32 -4.13 19.33
C ALA A 442 14.99 -3.66 18.71
N VAL A 443 14.20 -2.93 19.49
CA VAL A 443 12.93 -2.30 19.11
C VAL A 443 13.11 -0.79 19.15
N TRP A 444 12.80 -0.09 18.06
CA TRP A 444 12.95 1.36 17.97
C TRP A 444 11.62 2.05 18.23
N LEU A 445 11.64 3.13 19.01
CA LEU A 445 10.45 3.78 19.57
C LEU A 445 10.52 5.30 19.41
N THR A 446 9.37 5.93 19.27
CA THR A 446 9.22 7.39 19.30
C THR A 446 8.03 7.80 20.15
N ALA A 447 8.19 8.84 20.98
CA ALA A 447 7.11 9.43 21.77
C ALA A 447 6.33 10.53 21.02
N PHE A 448 6.61 10.73 19.72
CA PHE A 448 6.05 11.80 18.88
C PHE A 448 5.09 11.30 17.80
#